data_AF-A0A0D8JFU9-F1
#
_entry.id   AF-A0A0D8JFU9-F1
#
_cell.length_a   1.000
_cell.length_b   1.000
_cell.length_c   1.000
_cell.angle_alpha   90.00
_cell.angle_beta   90.00
_cell.angle_gamma   90.00
#
_symmetry.space_group_name_H-M   'P 1'
#
loop_
_entity.id
_entity.type
_entity.pdbx_description
1 polymer ?
#
loop_
_entity_poly.entity_id
_entity_poly.type
_entity_poly.pdbx_seq_one_letter_code
_entity_poly.pdbx_strand_id
1 'polypeptide(L)'
;MGRWINSNLVWSYILVAVGAGVAVLSGLFHMFTDKKAAKSGLISLGFMAVVVVVAYLLASPEIPQFIGVDKFLADGTLNEKVAKLTDTGLYATYILLGLAVLSVASSAVMRLFR
;
A
#
# COMPACT_ATOMS: atom_id res chain seq x y z
N MET A 1 -5.20 42.88 4.62
CA MET A 1 -4.40 41.78 4.04
C MET A 1 -4.82 40.38 4.46
N GLY A 2 -4.94 40.04 5.76
CA GLY A 2 -5.17 38.65 6.22
C GLY A 2 -6.44 37.95 5.71
N ARG A 3 -7.55 38.68 5.48
CA ARG A 3 -8.81 38.11 4.99
C ARG A 3 -8.73 37.60 3.53
N TRP A 4 -7.88 38.21 2.71
CA TRP A 4 -7.69 37.82 1.30
C TRP A 4 -6.84 36.55 1.18
N ILE A 5 -5.79 36.45 2.02
CA ILE A 5 -4.93 35.26 2.13
C ILE A 5 -5.72 34.05 2.62
N ASN A 6 -6.52 34.20 3.69
CA ASN A 6 -7.35 33.10 4.18
C ASN A 6 -8.39 32.63 3.15
N SER A 7 -9.00 33.56 2.40
CA SER A 7 -9.96 33.20 1.35
C SER A 7 -9.30 32.41 0.22
N ASN A 8 -8.12 32.83 -0.25
CA ASN A 8 -7.40 32.13 -1.32
C ASN A 8 -6.83 30.79 -0.86
N LEU A 9 -6.42 30.65 0.41
CA LEU A 9 -6.00 29.36 0.98
C LEU A 9 -7.16 28.36 1.04
N VAL A 10 -8.36 28.81 1.43
CA VAL A 10 -9.54 27.93 1.43
C VAL A 10 -9.85 27.44 0.01
N TRP A 11 -9.80 28.33 -0.98
CA TRP A 11 -9.99 27.95 -2.38
C TRP A 11 -8.90 27.02 -2.90
N SER A 12 -7.63 27.20 -2.51
CA SER A 12 -6.57 26.27 -2.90
C SER A 12 -6.80 24.87 -2.35
N TYR A 13 -7.21 24.73 -1.09
CA TYR A 13 -7.56 23.43 -0.52
C TYR A 13 -8.74 22.76 -1.25
N ILE A 14 -9.79 23.53 -1.57
CA ILE A 14 -10.95 23.03 -2.33
C ILE A 14 -10.49 22.56 -3.71
N LEU A 15 -9.72 23.35 -4.43
CA LEU A 15 -9.25 23.02 -5.77
C LEU A 15 -8.29 21.82 -5.77
N VAL A 16 -7.44 21.69 -4.75
CA VAL A 16 -6.57 20.52 -4.57
C VAL A 16 -7.41 19.27 -4.30
N ALA A 17 -8.41 19.35 -3.42
CA ALA A 17 -9.28 18.23 -3.11
C ALA A 17 -10.08 17.78 -4.35
N VAL A 18 -10.65 18.73 -5.10
CA VAL A 18 -11.37 18.45 -6.35
C VAL A 18 -10.43 17.89 -7.41
N GLY A 19 -9.25 18.51 -7.60
CA GLY A 19 -8.26 18.06 -8.59
C GLY A 19 -7.75 16.65 -8.30
N ALA A 20 -7.42 16.36 -7.05
CA ALA A 20 -7.04 15.01 -6.61
C ALA A 20 -8.20 14.02 -6.83
N GLY A 21 -9.44 14.40 -6.49
CA GLY A 21 -10.63 13.59 -6.73
C GLY A 21 -10.83 13.26 -8.21
N VAL A 22 -10.76 14.27 -9.08
CA VAL A 22 -10.90 14.09 -10.54
C VAL A 22 -9.77 13.24 -11.10
N ALA A 23 -8.53 13.41 -10.64
CA ALA A 23 -7.40 12.60 -11.07
C ALA A 23 -7.61 11.12 -10.72
N VAL A 24 -8.06 10.82 -9.49
CA VAL A 24 -8.38 9.44 -9.06
C VAL A 24 -9.53 8.87 -9.89
N LEU A 25 -10.63 9.62 -10.04
CA LEU A 25 -11.80 9.17 -10.80
C LEU A 25 -11.48 8.96 -12.28
N SER A 26 -10.68 9.84 -12.89
CA SER A 26 -10.22 9.70 -14.27
C SER A 26 -9.32 8.48 -14.43
N GLY A 27 -8.41 8.23 -13.48
CA GLY A 27 -7.56 7.03 -13.48
C GLY A 27 -8.39 5.75 -13.41
N LEU A 28 -9.39 5.72 -12.52
CA LEU A 28 -10.33 4.60 -12.42
C LEU A 28 -11.15 4.43 -13.70
N PHE A 29 -11.69 5.52 -14.25
CA PHE A 29 -12.48 5.46 -15.49
C PHE A 29 -11.66 4.94 -16.69
N HIS A 30 -10.42 5.42 -16.84
CA HIS A 30 -9.49 4.94 -17.86
C HIS A 30 -9.11 3.47 -17.66
N MET A 31 -8.98 3.02 -16.41
CA MET A 31 -8.74 1.60 -16.10
C MET A 31 -9.86 0.69 -16.62
N PHE A 32 -11.12 1.16 -16.63
CA PHE A 32 -12.26 0.37 -17.10
C PHE A 32 -12.59 0.55 -18.59
N THR A 33 -12.29 1.69 -19.19
CA THR A 33 -12.59 1.96 -20.61
C THR A 33 -11.48 1.48 -21.55
N ASP A 34 -10.21 1.49 -21.14
CA ASP A 34 -9.11 0.98 -21.95
C ASP A 34 -8.78 -0.48 -21.59
N LYS A 35 -9.00 -1.40 -22.53
CA LYS A 35 -8.71 -2.84 -22.36
C LYS A 35 -7.24 -3.11 -22.02
N LYS A 36 -6.31 -2.28 -22.51
CA LYS A 36 -4.87 -2.41 -22.22
C LYS A 36 -4.56 -1.96 -20.79
N ALA A 37 -5.16 -0.84 -20.37
CA ALA A 37 -5.07 -0.37 -18.99
C ALA A 37 -5.72 -1.36 -18.01
N ALA A 38 -6.91 -1.87 -18.35
CA ALA A 38 -7.62 -2.89 -17.58
C ALA A 38 -6.78 -4.16 -17.40
N LYS A 39 -6.14 -4.65 -18.48
CA LYS A 39 -5.28 -5.83 -18.42
C LYS A 39 -4.06 -5.59 -17.53
N SER A 40 -3.41 -4.42 -17.66
CA SER A 40 -2.27 -4.05 -16.81
C SER A 40 -2.69 -3.92 -15.33
N GLY A 41 -3.84 -3.31 -15.06
CA GLY A 41 -4.43 -3.21 -13.73
C GLY A 41 -4.72 -4.59 -13.14
N LEU A 42 -5.32 -5.49 -13.91
CA LEU A 42 -5.61 -6.85 -13.48
C LEU A 42 -4.35 -7.66 -13.18
N ILE A 43 -3.28 -7.49 -13.98
CA ILE A 43 -1.97 -8.10 -13.70
C ILE A 43 -1.40 -7.56 -12.40
N SER A 44 -1.47 -6.24 -12.15
CA SER A 44 -0.98 -5.66 -10.90
C SER A 44 -1.78 -6.14 -9.68
N LEU A 45 -3.10 -6.27 -9.81
CA LEU A 45 -3.97 -6.79 -8.77
C LEU A 45 -3.69 -8.27 -8.49
N GLY A 46 -3.54 -9.07 -9.55
CA GLY A 46 -3.19 -10.49 -9.45
C GLY A 46 -1.82 -10.69 -8.81
N PHE A 47 -0.84 -9.89 -9.19
CA PHE A 47 0.48 -9.88 -8.55
C PHE A 47 0.38 -9.57 -7.06
N MET A 48 -0.36 -8.53 -6.68
CA MET A 48 -0.57 -8.18 -5.27
C MET A 48 -1.30 -9.30 -4.50
N ALA A 49 -2.29 -9.95 -5.11
CA ALA A 49 -2.97 -11.09 -4.52
C ALA A 49 -2.00 -12.26 -4.27
N VAL A 50 -1.11 -12.57 -5.24
CA VAL A 50 -0.07 -13.59 -5.07
C VAL A 50 0.87 -13.25 -3.92
N VAL A 51 1.31 -11.99 -3.83
CA VAL A 51 2.18 -11.55 -2.71
C VAL A 51 1.50 -11.73 -1.37
N VAL A 52 0.22 -11.34 -1.25
CA VAL A 52 -0.55 -11.51 -0.01
C VAL A 52 -0.74 -12.98 0.34
N VAL A 53 -1.01 -13.85 -0.64
CA VAL A 53 -1.13 -15.30 -0.41
C VAL A 53 0.19 -15.88 0.06
N VAL A 54 1.31 -15.57 -0.60
CA VAL A 54 2.64 -16.04 -0.20
C VAL A 54 2.97 -15.53 1.20
N ALA A 55 2.72 -14.26 1.49
CA ALA A 55 2.93 -13.67 2.80
C ALA A 55 2.07 -14.35 3.89
N TYR A 56 0.82 -14.68 3.59
CA TYR A 56 -0.08 -15.36 4.52
C TYR A 56 0.33 -16.80 4.80
N LEU A 57 0.91 -17.48 3.80
CA LEU A 57 1.46 -18.82 3.93
C LEU A 57 2.74 -18.84 4.79
N LEU A 58 3.53 -17.77 4.75
CA LEU A 58 4.74 -17.62 5.57
C LEU A 58 4.45 -17.11 6.98
N ALA A 59 3.33 -16.39 7.16
CA ALA A 59 2.96 -15.78 8.43
C ALA A 59 2.61 -16.81 9.52
N SER A 60 3.13 -16.56 10.72
CA SER A 60 2.87 -17.37 11.90
C SER A 60 1.75 -16.77 12.76
N PRO A 61 0.86 -17.59 13.36
CA PRO A 61 -0.09 -17.14 14.37
C PRO A 61 0.53 -16.95 15.76
N GLU A 62 1.82 -17.27 15.93
CA GLU A 62 2.51 -17.16 17.21
C GLU A 62 2.49 -15.72 17.73
N ILE A 63 2.07 -15.56 19.00
CA ILE A 63 1.96 -14.26 19.64
C ILE A 63 3.34 -13.86 20.19
N PRO A 64 3.90 -12.71 19.74
CA PRO A 64 5.18 -12.24 20.24
C PRO A 64 5.12 -11.95 21.75
N GLN A 65 6.11 -12.43 22.50
CA GLN A 65 6.23 -12.17 23.93
C GLN A 65 6.97 -10.85 24.14
N PHE A 66 6.27 -9.83 24.64
CA PHE A 66 6.85 -8.53 25.00
C PHE A 66 6.23 -8.00 26.29
N ILE A 67 6.91 -7.06 26.94
CA ILE A 67 6.49 -6.50 28.22
C ILE A 67 5.11 -5.84 28.04
N GLY A 68 4.11 -6.32 28.79
CA GLY A 68 2.74 -5.81 28.74
C GLY A 68 1.80 -6.51 27.75
N VAL A 69 2.23 -7.61 27.12
CA VAL A 69 1.41 -8.43 26.21
C VAL A 69 0.10 -8.92 26.87
N ASP A 70 0.15 -9.20 28.18
CA ASP A 70 -0.99 -9.71 28.95
C ASP A 70 -2.21 -8.78 28.91
N LYS A 71 -1.99 -7.46 28.87
CA LYS A 71 -3.09 -6.49 28.73
C LYS A 71 -3.81 -6.61 27.40
N PHE A 72 -3.05 -6.79 26.31
CA PHE A 72 -3.63 -6.90 24.97
C PHE A 72 -4.37 -8.23 24.75
N LEU A 73 -3.88 -9.30 25.39
CA LEU A 73 -4.56 -10.59 25.45
C LEU A 73 -5.85 -10.51 26.27
N ALA A 74 -5.82 -9.85 27.43
CA ALA A 74 -6.98 -9.67 28.30
C ALA A 74 -8.08 -8.81 27.67
N ASP A 75 -7.69 -7.75 26.95
CA ASP A 75 -8.62 -6.85 26.25
C ASP A 75 -9.10 -7.45 24.90
N GLY A 76 -8.61 -8.63 24.51
CA GLY A 76 -8.97 -9.31 23.25
C GLY A 76 -8.47 -8.63 21.97
N THR A 77 -7.72 -7.54 22.10
CA THR A 77 -7.14 -6.77 21.00
C THR A 77 -6.00 -7.51 20.30
N LEU A 78 -5.34 -8.43 21.01
CA LEU A 78 -4.33 -9.34 20.47
C LEU A 78 -4.83 -10.78 20.60
N ASN A 79 -4.90 -11.46 19.47
CA ASN A 79 -5.21 -12.89 19.37
C ASN A 79 -4.43 -13.49 18.19
N GLU A 80 -4.44 -14.82 18.06
CA GLU A 80 -3.74 -15.54 16.98
C GLU A 80 -4.09 -15.04 15.58
N LYS A 81 -5.35 -14.65 15.35
CA LYS A 81 -5.82 -14.14 14.05
C LYS A 81 -5.22 -12.77 13.75
N VAL A 82 -5.21 -11.87 14.73
CA VAL A 82 -4.63 -10.52 14.62
C VAL A 82 -3.11 -10.62 14.47
N ALA A 83 -2.46 -11.50 15.23
CA ALA A 83 -1.03 -11.78 15.12
C ALA A 83 -0.68 -12.26 13.71
N LYS A 84 -1.38 -13.29 13.21
CA LYS A 84 -1.14 -13.82 11.86
C LYS A 84 -1.39 -12.78 10.75
N LEU A 85 -2.43 -11.95 10.89
CA LEU A 85 -2.72 -10.90 9.91
C LEU A 85 -1.65 -9.81 9.90
N THR A 86 -1.18 -9.42 11.09
CA THR A 86 -0.10 -8.43 11.25
C THR A 86 1.19 -8.95 10.64
N ASP A 87 1.53 -10.22 10.92
CA ASP A 87 2.72 -10.87 10.41
C ASP A 87 2.64 -11.07 8.87
N THR A 88 1.45 -11.38 8.34
CA THR A 88 1.19 -11.37 6.89
C THR A 88 1.49 -10.01 6.27
N GLY A 89 1.04 -8.92 6.90
CA GLY A 89 1.33 -7.56 6.45
C GLY A 89 2.83 -7.25 6.46
N LEU A 90 3.55 -7.76 7.47
CA LEU A 90 4.99 -7.60 7.59
C LEU A 90 5.75 -8.34 6.49
N TYR A 91 5.44 -9.63 6.26
CA TYR A 91 6.01 -10.41 5.17
C TYR A 91 5.69 -9.80 3.80
N ALA A 92 4.45 -9.36 3.56
CA ALA A 92 4.09 -8.71 2.31
C ALA A 92 4.93 -7.45 2.06
N THR A 93 5.14 -6.63 3.09
CA THR A 93 5.98 -5.43 3.02
C THR A 93 7.43 -5.77 2.71
N TYR A 94 8.00 -6.77 3.37
CA TYR A 94 9.39 -7.20 3.12
C TYR A 94 9.59 -7.78 1.72
N ILE A 95 8.64 -8.56 1.21
CA ILE A 95 8.68 -9.06 -0.17
C ILE A 95 8.68 -7.89 -1.16
N LEU A 96 7.75 -6.94 -1.00
CA LEU A 96 7.64 -5.78 -1.88
C LEU A 96 8.87 -4.88 -1.80
N LEU A 97 9.41 -4.66 -0.60
CA LEU A 97 10.63 -3.88 -0.41
C LEU A 97 11.82 -4.55 -1.08
N GLY A 98 12.00 -5.87 -0.90
CA GLY A 98 13.05 -6.62 -1.57
C GLY A 98 12.95 -6.52 -3.10
N LEU A 99 11.74 -6.68 -3.65
CA LEU A 99 11.49 -6.49 -5.08
C LEU A 99 11.74 -5.07 -5.55
N ALA A 100 11.41 -4.06 -4.75
CA ALA A 100 11.68 -2.66 -5.08
C ALA A 100 13.19 -2.40 -5.15
N VAL A 101 13.95 -2.87 -4.16
CA VAL A 101 15.41 -2.75 -4.14
C VAL A 101 16.03 -3.47 -5.35
N LEU A 102 15.61 -4.70 -5.64
CA LEU A 102 16.08 -5.44 -6.82
C LEU A 102 15.72 -4.73 -8.13
N SER A 103 14.53 -4.13 -8.22
CA SER A 103 14.10 -3.37 -9.40
C SER A 103 14.98 -2.14 -9.61
N VAL A 104 15.30 -1.40 -8.55
CA VAL A 104 16.19 -0.23 -8.62
C VAL A 104 17.62 -0.65 -8.98
N ALA A 105 18.15 -1.67 -8.31
CA ALA A 105 19.51 -2.17 -8.56
C ALA A 105 19.66 -2.70 -9.99
N SER A 106 18.71 -3.51 -10.46
CA SER A 106 18.73 -4.04 -11.84
C SER A 106 18.62 -2.92 -12.88
N SER A 107 17.82 -1.88 -12.63
CA SER A 107 17.73 -0.70 -13.48
C SER A 107 19.07 0.04 -13.58
N ALA A 108 19.76 0.22 -12.44
CA ALA A 108 21.07 0.86 -12.41
C ALA A 108 22.12 0.04 -13.20
N VAL A 109 22.14 -1.29 -13.04
CA VAL A 109 23.07 -2.18 -13.73
C VAL A 109 22.80 -2.22 -15.24
N MET A 110 21.55 -2.40 -15.65
CA MET A 110 21.18 -2.44 -17.08
C MET A 110 21.52 -1.14 -17.82
N ARG A 111 21.50 -0.01 -17.10
CA ARG A 111 21.87 1.31 -17.64
C ARG A 111 23.38 1.52 -17.75
N LEU A 112 24.21 0.68 -17.11
CA LEU A 112 25.67 0.69 -17.29
C LEU A 112 26.09 -0.12 -18.53
N PHE A 113 25.29 -1.10 -18.92
CA PHE A 113 25.51 -1.96 -20.09
C PHE A 113 24.82 -1.45 -21.38
N ARG A 114 24.10 -0.32 -21.31
CA ARG A 114 23.52 0.41 -22.44
C ARG A 114 24.14 1.79 -22.52
#